data_AF-D2YCX3-F1
#
_entry.id   AF-D2YCX3-F1
#
_cell.length_a   1.000
_cell.length_b   1.000
_cell.length_c   1.000
_cell.angle_alpha   90.00
_cell.angle_beta   90.00
_cell.angle_gamma   90.00
#
_symmetry.space_group_name_H-M   'P 1'
#
loop_
_entity.id
_entity.type
_entity.pdbx_description
1 polymer ?
#
loop_
_entity_poly.entity_id
_entity_poly.type
_entity_poly.pdbx_seq_one_letter_code
_entity_poly.pdbx_strand_id
1 'polypeptide(L)'
;MKLFTAIAFLLTLTSCATQAKYSDEVMYDMASVLKDVTQAVDGELKFGETSGLSNEEIIVKAMSSNPKLLTRLPELATEGKVAHYRILSEFQGDNAVMLICDGDIALMEDVGCNAAFDKVYWKSPQPNTCNITLDAAAICAN
;
A
#
# COMPACT_ATOMS: atom_id res chain seq x y z
N MET A 1 -17.25 29.65 -46.12
CA MET A 1 -17.36 29.91 -44.65
C MET A 1 -18.09 28.80 -43.89
N LYS A 2 -19.12 28.13 -44.44
CA LYS A 2 -19.86 27.05 -43.73
C LYS A 2 -19.10 25.72 -43.53
N LEU A 3 -18.05 25.45 -44.34
CA LEU A 3 -17.27 24.22 -44.26
C LEU A 3 -16.23 24.22 -43.13
N PHE A 4 -15.65 25.39 -42.83
CA PHE A 4 -14.63 25.53 -41.76
C PHE A 4 -15.24 25.42 -40.35
N THR A 5 -16.50 25.83 -40.17
CA THR A 5 -17.25 25.65 -38.93
C THR A 5 -17.60 24.19 -38.61
N ALA A 6 -17.66 23.30 -39.61
CA ALA A 6 -17.96 21.89 -39.40
C ALA A 6 -16.75 21.09 -38.89
N ILE A 7 -15.53 21.48 -39.27
CA ILE A 7 -14.29 20.77 -38.90
C ILE A 7 -13.88 21.08 -37.45
N ALA A 8 -14.16 22.29 -36.95
CA ALA A 8 -13.84 22.67 -35.58
C ALA A 8 -14.65 21.91 -34.51
N PHE A 9 -15.83 21.38 -34.87
CA PHE A 9 -16.70 20.66 -33.93
C PHE A 9 -16.38 19.16 -33.82
N LEU A 10 -15.66 18.57 -34.79
CA LEU A 10 -15.28 17.15 -34.75
C LEU A 10 -14.04 16.86 -33.87
N LEU A 11 -13.25 17.87 -33.52
CA LEU A 11 -12.01 17.71 -32.76
C LEU A 11 -12.19 17.64 -31.24
N THR A 12 -13.41 17.77 -30.71
CA THR A 12 -13.67 17.77 -29.26
C THR A 12 -14.08 16.40 -28.68
N LEU A 13 -14.13 15.33 -29.50
CA LEU A 13 -14.66 14.03 -29.07
C LEU A 13 -13.60 12.98 -28.66
N THR A 14 -12.31 13.31 -28.69
CA THR A 14 -11.27 12.39 -28.20
C THR A 14 -10.82 12.76 -26.78
N SER A 15 -11.76 12.78 -25.83
CA SER A 15 -11.37 12.74 -24.41
C SER A 15 -11.07 11.28 -24.06
N CYS A 16 -9.79 10.89 -24.15
CA CYS A 16 -9.33 9.64 -23.58
C CYS A 16 -9.36 9.75 -22.05
N ALA A 17 -10.54 9.58 -21.45
CA ALA A 17 -10.65 9.35 -20.03
C ALA A 17 -10.08 7.95 -19.72
N THR A 18 -8.79 7.90 -19.40
CA THR A 18 -8.16 6.67 -18.91
C THR A 18 -8.71 6.42 -17.51
N GLN A 19 -9.62 5.46 -17.37
CA GLN A 19 -10.14 5.09 -16.06
C GLN A 19 -9.02 4.40 -15.27
N ALA A 20 -8.72 4.93 -14.08
CA ALA A 20 -7.74 4.32 -13.19
C ALA A 20 -8.15 2.87 -12.83
N LYS A 21 -7.18 1.95 -12.79
CA LYS A 21 -7.42 0.55 -12.44
C LYS A 21 -7.98 0.41 -11.02
N TYR A 22 -7.42 1.17 -10.09
CA TYR A 22 -7.75 1.15 -8.66
C TYR A 22 -8.57 2.39 -8.27
N SER A 23 -9.34 2.28 -7.18
CA SER A 23 -10.08 3.41 -6.61
C SER A 23 -9.16 4.23 -5.71
N ASP A 24 -8.78 5.45 -6.11
CA ASP A 24 -7.83 6.27 -5.34
C ASP A 24 -8.26 6.50 -3.89
N GLU A 25 -9.54 6.78 -3.65
CA GLU A 25 -10.10 6.95 -2.30
C GLU A 25 -9.84 5.73 -1.42
N VAL A 26 -10.20 4.54 -1.92
CA VAL A 26 -10.03 3.29 -1.18
C VAL A 26 -8.55 2.95 -1.00
N MET A 27 -7.71 3.27 -1.99
CA MET A 27 -6.26 3.05 -1.88
C MET A 27 -5.63 3.96 -0.82
N TYR A 28 -6.13 5.19 -0.65
CA TYR A 28 -5.69 6.07 0.44
C TYR A 28 -6.15 5.57 1.81
N ASP A 29 -7.38 5.06 1.93
CA ASP A 29 -7.84 4.42 3.16
C ASP A 29 -6.99 3.18 3.49
N MET A 30 -6.67 2.36 2.48
CA MET A 30 -5.84 1.17 2.64
C MET A 30 -4.40 1.53 3.03
N ALA A 31 -3.83 2.60 2.46
CA ALA A 31 -2.53 3.12 2.86
C ALA A 31 -2.52 3.58 4.33
N SER A 32 -3.58 4.27 4.76
CA SER A 32 -3.72 4.68 6.17
C SER A 32 -3.76 3.47 7.11
N VAL A 33 -4.54 2.44 6.77
CA VAL A 33 -4.61 1.22 7.59
C VAL A 33 -3.29 0.46 7.57
N LEU A 34 -2.63 0.33 6.41
CA LEU A 34 -1.33 -0.34 6.30
C LEU A 34 -0.30 0.36 7.17
N LYS A 35 -0.28 1.69 7.17
CA LYS A 35 0.58 2.48 8.03
C LYS A 35 0.35 2.17 9.50
N ASP A 36 -0.89 2.22 9.97
CA ASP A 36 -1.22 1.93 11.37
C ASP A 36 -0.77 0.52 11.78
N VAL A 37 -0.93 -0.47 10.88
CA VAL A 37 -0.46 -1.85 11.10
C VAL A 37 1.07 -1.86 11.18
N THR A 38 1.75 -1.28 10.20
CA THR A 38 3.22 -1.29 10.11
C THR A 38 3.85 -0.60 11.32
N GLN A 39 3.33 0.55 11.73
CA GLN A 39 3.79 1.28 12.92
C GLN A 39 3.59 0.49 14.22
N ALA A 40 2.46 -0.21 14.36
CA ALA A 40 2.22 -1.04 15.54
C ALA A 40 3.16 -2.25 15.59
N VAL A 41 3.43 -2.88 14.43
CA VAL A 41 4.41 -3.99 14.34
C VAL A 41 5.82 -3.50 14.64
N ASP A 42 6.21 -2.33 14.12
CA ASP A 42 7.48 -1.67 14.42
C ASP A 42 7.63 -1.37 15.93
N GLY A 43 6.56 -0.87 16.55
CA GLY A 43 6.51 -0.67 18.00
C GLY A 43 6.65 -1.96 18.81
N GLU A 44 6.00 -3.05 18.37
CA GLU A 44 6.13 -4.36 19.00
C GLU A 44 7.56 -4.92 18.87
N LEU A 45 8.22 -4.72 17.73
CA LEU A 45 9.62 -5.11 17.54
C LEU A 45 10.57 -4.37 18.51
N LYS A 46 10.31 -3.09 18.75
CA LYS A 46 11.18 -2.22 19.58
C LYS A 46 10.94 -2.34 21.08
N PHE A 47 9.69 -2.50 21.47
CA PHE A 47 9.28 -2.36 22.87
C PHE A 47 8.55 -3.59 23.42
N GLY A 48 8.25 -4.56 22.55
CA GLY A 48 7.53 -5.78 22.89
C GLY A 48 8.42 -6.97 23.21
N GLU A 49 7.78 -8.05 23.66
CA GLU A 49 8.43 -9.33 23.94
C GLU A 49 8.30 -10.23 22.72
N THR A 50 9.30 -10.17 21.84
CA THR A 50 9.31 -10.85 20.53
C THR A 50 10.24 -12.07 20.48
N SER A 51 11.02 -12.31 21.53
CA SER A 51 11.98 -13.41 21.59
C SER A 51 11.28 -14.78 21.45
N GLY A 52 11.68 -15.52 20.42
CA GLY A 52 11.15 -16.86 20.13
C GLY A 52 9.84 -16.90 19.37
N LEU A 53 9.30 -15.73 18.97
CA LEU A 53 8.10 -15.64 18.13
C LEU A 53 8.46 -15.66 16.63
N SER A 54 7.55 -16.20 15.82
CA SER A 54 7.59 -16.04 14.36
C SER A 54 7.15 -14.63 13.94
N ASN A 55 7.39 -14.26 12.69
CA ASN A 55 6.95 -12.97 12.15
C ASN A 55 5.42 -12.83 12.22
N GLU A 56 4.68 -13.89 11.90
CA GLU A 56 3.22 -13.91 11.98
C GLU A 56 2.75 -13.73 13.43
N GLU A 57 3.41 -14.38 14.39
CA GLU A 57 3.08 -14.23 15.81
C GLU A 57 3.33 -12.81 16.31
N ILE A 58 4.43 -12.17 15.88
CA ILE A 58 4.73 -10.76 16.19
C ILE A 58 3.65 -9.85 15.61
N ILE A 59 3.25 -10.04 14.35
CA ILE A 59 2.18 -9.25 13.73
C ILE A 59 0.85 -9.41 14.47
N VAL A 60 0.47 -10.65 14.81
CA VAL A 60 -0.77 -10.92 15.56
C VAL A 60 -0.71 -10.28 16.95
N LYS A 61 0.44 -10.35 17.63
CA LYS A 61 0.66 -9.74 18.94
C LYS A 61 0.54 -8.21 18.88
N ALA A 62 1.20 -7.58 17.91
CA ALA A 62 1.12 -6.14 17.67
C ALA A 62 -0.33 -5.67 17.44
N MET A 63 -1.13 -6.51 16.78
CA MET A 63 -2.53 -6.24 16.46
C MET A 63 -3.52 -6.59 17.57
N SER A 64 -3.07 -7.13 18.70
CA SER A 64 -3.95 -7.60 19.79
C SER A 64 -4.90 -6.51 20.32
N SER A 65 -4.47 -5.25 20.34
CA SER A 65 -5.30 -4.12 20.78
C SER A 65 -6.26 -3.61 19.70
N ASN A 66 -6.02 -3.94 18.42
CA ASN A 66 -6.83 -3.51 17.29
C ASN A 66 -6.91 -4.56 16.17
N PRO A 67 -7.41 -5.79 16.44
CA PRO A 67 -7.30 -6.92 15.52
C PRO A 67 -8.09 -6.72 14.23
N LYS A 68 -9.08 -5.81 14.23
CA LYS A 68 -9.89 -5.45 13.07
C LYS A 68 -9.09 -4.79 11.94
N LEU A 69 -7.90 -4.25 12.18
CA LEU A 69 -7.08 -3.67 11.11
C LEU A 69 -6.62 -4.74 10.11
N LEU A 70 -6.27 -5.93 10.60
CA LEU A 70 -5.88 -7.06 9.74
C LEU A 70 -7.02 -7.56 8.86
N THR A 71 -8.26 -7.50 9.35
CA THR A 71 -9.45 -7.84 8.55
C THR A 71 -9.88 -6.69 7.64
N ARG A 72 -9.60 -5.44 8.01
CA ARG A 72 -9.97 -4.26 7.20
C ARG A 72 -9.16 -4.14 5.90
N LEU A 73 -7.88 -4.53 5.91
CA LEU A 73 -7.05 -4.50 4.70
C LEU A 73 -7.62 -5.34 3.52
N PRO A 74 -7.98 -6.63 3.67
CA PRO A 74 -8.58 -7.39 2.57
C PRO A 74 -9.98 -6.91 2.17
N GLU A 75 -10.76 -6.32 3.09
CA GLU A 75 -12.03 -5.66 2.76
C GLU A 75 -11.78 -4.45 1.83
N LEU A 76 -10.86 -3.57 2.21
CA LEU A 76 -10.46 -2.42 1.40
C LEU A 76 -9.85 -2.85 0.05
N ALA A 77 -9.07 -3.93 0.03
CA ALA A 77 -8.54 -4.48 -1.21
C ALA A 77 -9.67 -4.88 -2.17
N THR A 78 -10.72 -5.52 -1.65
CA THR A 78 -11.92 -5.88 -2.43
C THR A 78 -12.66 -4.65 -2.94
N GLU A 79 -12.91 -3.67 -2.06
CA GLU A 79 -13.53 -2.37 -2.39
C GLU A 79 -12.70 -1.61 -3.45
N GLY A 80 -11.37 -1.70 -3.38
CA GLY A 80 -10.39 -1.04 -4.24
C GLY A 80 -10.11 -1.74 -5.56
N LYS A 81 -10.79 -2.87 -5.84
CA LYS A 81 -10.64 -3.70 -7.05
C LYS A 81 -9.26 -4.37 -7.17
N VAL A 82 -8.65 -4.73 -6.05
CA VAL A 82 -7.46 -5.57 -5.99
C VAL A 82 -7.89 -7.03 -6.17
N ALA A 83 -7.47 -7.66 -7.27
CA ALA A 83 -7.95 -8.99 -7.65
C ALA A 83 -7.19 -10.11 -6.92
N HIS A 84 -5.89 -9.91 -6.71
CA HIS A 84 -4.99 -10.91 -6.13
C HIS A 84 -4.27 -10.33 -4.91
N TYR A 85 -5.05 -9.95 -3.89
CA TYR A 85 -4.53 -9.34 -2.68
C TYR A 85 -3.46 -10.22 -2.01
N ARG A 86 -2.30 -9.62 -1.75
CA ARG A 86 -1.20 -10.21 -0.98
C ARG A 86 -0.59 -9.13 -0.11
N ILE A 87 -0.16 -9.53 1.08
CA ILE A 87 0.67 -8.70 1.95
C ILE A 87 2.01 -9.41 2.14
N LEU A 88 3.09 -8.67 1.97
CA LEU A 88 4.46 -9.08 2.28
C LEU A 88 4.94 -8.26 3.47
N SER A 89 5.77 -8.87 4.30
CA SER A 89 6.37 -8.24 5.46
C SER A 89 7.81 -8.72 5.62
N GLU A 90 8.70 -7.80 5.94
CA GLU A 90 10.09 -8.08 6.24
C GLU A 90 10.51 -7.29 7.46
N PHE A 91 11.26 -7.94 8.35
CA PHE A 91 11.86 -7.28 9.51
C PHE A 91 13.31 -6.97 9.20
N GLN A 92 13.63 -5.68 9.19
CA GLN A 92 14.96 -5.15 8.89
C GLN A 92 15.54 -4.54 10.17
N GLY A 93 16.26 -5.38 10.93
CA GLY A 93 16.67 -5.03 12.30
C GLY A 93 15.47 -5.00 13.24
N ASP A 94 15.29 -3.88 13.92
CA ASP A 94 14.14 -3.60 14.82
C ASP A 94 13.00 -2.86 14.11
N ASN A 95 13.00 -2.80 12.77
CA ASN A 95 11.99 -2.08 12.00
C ASN A 95 11.16 -3.02 11.13
N ALA A 96 9.89 -2.69 10.96
CA ALA A 96 8.97 -3.42 10.11
C ALA A 96 8.78 -2.70 8.76
N VAL A 97 8.90 -3.45 7.67
CA VAL A 97 8.53 -3.02 6.31
C VAL A 97 7.41 -3.90 5.80
N MET A 98 6.33 -3.30 5.33
CA MET A 98 5.19 -4.03 4.79
C MET A 98 4.80 -3.51 3.40
N LEU A 99 4.40 -4.43 2.52
CA LEU A 99 4.05 -4.17 1.13
C LEU A 99 2.73 -4.87 0.80
N ILE A 100 1.78 -4.13 0.23
CA ILE A 100 0.54 -4.68 -0.35
C ILE A 100 0.69 -4.81 -1.87
N CYS A 101 0.24 -5.93 -2.42
CA CYS A 101 0.28 -6.23 -3.84
C CYS A 101 -1.08 -6.67 -4.42
N ASP A 102 -1.20 -6.52 -5.74
CA ASP A 102 -2.19 -7.18 -6.60
C ASP A 102 -1.45 -8.21 -7.48
N GLY A 103 -1.29 -9.43 -6.97
CA GLY A 103 -0.53 -10.48 -7.65
C GLY A 103 0.97 -10.23 -7.61
N ASP A 104 1.55 -9.87 -8.75
CA ASP A 104 2.96 -9.50 -8.94
C ASP A 104 3.18 -7.97 -9.03
N ILE A 105 2.12 -7.17 -8.92
CA ILE A 105 2.15 -5.71 -8.97
C ILE A 105 2.19 -5.16 -7.54
N ALA A 106 3.20 -4.35 -7.20
CA ALA A 106 3.20 -3.60 -5.95
C ALA A 106 2.16 -2.47 -5.99
N LEU A 107 1.46 -2.28 -4.87
CA LEU A 107 0.47 -1.21 -4.72
C LEU A 107 0.95 -0.13 -3.77
N MET A 108 1.49 -0.51 -2.61
CA MET A 108 1.92 0.44 -1.59
C MET A 108 2.86 -0.22 -0.59
N GLU A 109 3.83 0.53 -0.09
CA GLU A 109 4.87 0.02 0.82
C GLU A 109 5.21 1.08 1.86
N ASP A 110 5.39 0.63 3.10
CA ASP A 110 5.57 1.50 4.26
C ASP A 110 6.62 0.92 5.22
N VAL A 111 7.35 1.80 5.89
CA VAL A 111 8.20 1.47 7.04
C VAL A 111 7.65 2.10 8.31
N GLY A 112 7.50 1.31 9.36
CA GLY A 112 6.72 1.70 10.55
C GLY A 112 7.35 2.76 11.46
N CYS A 113 8.56 3.21 11.17
CA CYS A 113 9.32 4.09 12.04
C CYS A 113 9.04 5.60 11.85
N ASN A 114 8.26 5.98 10.82
CA ASN A 114 8.05 7.38 10.49
C ASN A 114 6.56 7.75 10.36
N ALA A 115 6.27 9.06 10.37
CA ALA A 115 4.90 9.58 10.31
C ALA A 115 4.38 9.82 8.89
N ALA A 116 5.23 9.82 7.88
CA ALA A 116 4.79 9.87 6.49
C ALA A 116 4.32 8.47 6.05
N PHE A 117 3.77 8.37 4.84
CA PHE A 117 3.58 7.08 4.19
C PHE A 117 4.59 7.01 3.04
N ASP A 118 5.35 5.92 2.95
CA ASP A 118 6.60 5.96 2.18
C ASP A 118 6.42 5.85 0.67
N LYS A 119 5.68 4.84 0.18
CA LYS A 119 5.58 4.56 -1.26
C LYS A 119 4.17 4.27 -1.74
N VAL A 120 3.79 5.01 -2.77
CA VAL A 120 2.52 4.91 -3.49
C VAL A 120 2.79 4.40 -4.90
N TYR A 121 2.46 3.14 -5.19
CA TYR A 121 2.68 2.52 -6.50
C TYR A 121 1.41 2.44 -7.35
N TRP A 122 0.21 2.39 -6.74
CA TRP A 122 -1.06 2.16 -7.44
C TRP A 122 -1.43 3.23 -8.47
N LYS A 123 -0.81 4.42 -8.43
CA LYS A 123 -0.99 5.49 -9.42
C LYS A 123 -0.29 5.21 -10.75
N SER A 124 0.74 4.38 -10.75
CA SER A 124 1.47 3.93 -11.93
C SER A 124 1.95 2.49 -11.73
N PRO A 125 1.01 1.53 -11.69
CA PRO A 125 1.33 0.14 -11.34
C PRO A 125 2.22 -0.49 -12.40
N GLN A 126 3.23 -1.23 -11.96
CA GLN A 126 4.16 -1.94 -12.83
C GLN A 126 4.15 -3.43 -12.51
N PRO A 127 4.14 -4.33 -13.51
CA PRO A 127 4.23 -5.77 -13.28
C PRO A 127 5.61 -6.15 -12.73
N ASN A 128 5.70 -7.31 -12.08
CA ASN A 128 6.93 -7.84 -11.47
C ASN A 128 7.59 -6.88 -10.45
N THR A 129 6.80 -6.11 -9.70
CA THR A 129 7.29 -5.19 -8.67
C THR A 129 6.87 -5.58 -7.26
N CYS A 130 6.15 -6.69 -7.08
CA CYS A 130 5.76 -7.19 -5.76
C CYS A 130 6.94 -7.81 -4.99
N ASN A 131 7.87 -6.95 -4.60
CA ASN A 131 9.02 -7.24 -3.76
C ASN A 131 9.30 -6.01 -2.89
N ILE A 132 9.72 -6.23 -1.64
CA ILE A 132 10.10 -5.15 -0.72
C ILE A 132 11.34 -4.43 -1.28
N THR A 133 11.32 -3.11 -1.24
CA THR A 133 12.34 -2.21 -1.78
C THR A 133 12.82 -1.16 -0.78
N LEU A 134 12.03 -0.87 0.27
CA LEU A 134 12.46 0.07 1.30
C LEU A 134 13.61 -0.50 2.13
N ASP A 135 14.58 0.36 2.40
CA ASP A 135 15.67 0.13 3.33
C ASP A 135 15.36 0.89 4.63
N ALA A 136 14.93 0.15 5.65
CA ALA A 136 14.57 0.72 6.93
C ALA A 136 15.77 1.42 7.60
N ALA A 137 17.00 0.93 7.43
CA ALA A 137 18.18 1.58 8.00
C ALA A 137 18.43 2.96 7.38
N ALA A 138 18.08 3.16 6.11
CA ALA A 138 18.21 4.46 5.45
C ALA A 138 17.10 5.45 5.84
N ILE A 139 15.91 4.96 6.21
CA ILE A 139 14.72 5.79 6.47
C ILE A 139 14.57 6.08 7.97
N CYS A 140 14.85 5.09 8.82
CA CYS A 140 14.63 5.12 10.25
C CYS A 140 15.81 5.65 11.06
N ALA A 141 16.86 6.18 10.40
CA ALA A 141 18.12 6.61 11.04
C ALA A 141 18.03 7.86 11.94
N ASN A 142 16.86 8.19 12.49
CA ASN A 142 16.63 9.36 13.35
C ASN A 142 16.36 8.96 14.80
#